data_AF-D8U932-F1
#
_entry.id   AF-D8U932-F1
#
_cell.length_a   1.000
_cell.length_b   1.000
_cell.length_c   1.000
_cell.angle_alpha   90.00
_cell.angle_beta   90.00
_cell.angle_gamma   90.00
#
_symmetry.space_group_name_H-M   'P 1'
#
loop_
_entity.id
_entity.type
_entity.pdbx_description
1 polymer ?
#
loop_
_entity_poly.entity_id
_entity_poly.type
_entity_poly.pdbx_seq_one_letter_code
_entity_poly.pdbx_strand_id
1 'polypeptide(L)'
;MGGGFWALAAGYLFAYFNAKSIEERKARIDRVNKQLKHLYGPLLSSVTASRSAFHAMVKQHSPDGNKEAFQAAVQANPDGPEARMYRLWMTEVLQPLNERAAQYPDHLVDILGKEFSRVKKRQATLLGEGSVTGLRARL
;
A
#
# COMPACT_ATOMS: atom_id res chain seq x y z
N MET A 1 34.67 -22.75 -42.11
CA MET A 1 33.26 -22.92 -41.67
C MET A 1 33.21 -23.03 -40.14
N GLY A 2 33.19 -21.93 -39.39
CA GLY A 2 33.26 -22.03 -37.91
C GLY A 2 32.71 -20.84 -37.12
N GLY A 3 32.69 -19.62 -37.66
CA GLY A 3 32.25 -18.44 -36.90
C GLY A 3 30.75 -18.35 -36.61
N GLY A 4 29.90 -18.85 -37.53
CA GLY A 4 28.45 -18.73 -37.40
C GLY A 4 27.84 -19.53 -36.24
N PHE A 5 28.34 -20.74 -36.00
CA PHE A 5 27.87 -21.59 -34.90
C PHE A 5 28.19 -20.97 -33.52
N TRP A 6 29.41 -20.45 -33.35
CA TRP A 6 29.81 -19.78 -32.10
C TRP A 6 29.06 -18.47 -31.87
N ALA A 7 28.75 -17.71 -32.93
CA ALA A 7 27.92 -16.51 -32.83
C ALA A 7 26.48 -16.84 -32.40
N LEU A 8 25.90 -17.91 -32.94
CA LEU A 8 24.57 -18.40 -32.54
C LEU A 8 24.57 -18.92 -31.09
N ALA A 9 25.60 -19.68 -30.70
CA ALA A 9 25.74 -20.17 -29.33
C ALA A 9 25.91 -19.03 -28.31
N ALA A 10 26.75 -18.03 -28.63
CA ALA A 10 26.94 -16.85 -27.79
C ALA A 10 25.67 -15.99 -27.70
N GLY A 11 24.97 -15.79 -28.82
CA GLY A 11 23.68 -15.09 -28.84
C GLY A 11 22.61 -15.80 -28.01
N TYR A 12 22.53 -17.12 -28.10
CA TYR A 12 21.60 -17.93 -27.31
C TYR A 12 21.89 -17.85 -25.81
N LEU A 13 23.17 -17.98 -25.40
CA LEU A 13 23.56 -17.84 -23.99
C LEU A 13 23.26 -16.44 -23.48
N PHE A 14 23.57 -15.40 -24.26
CA PHE A 14 23.26 -14.02 -23.90
C PHE A 14 21.75 -13.80 -23.73
N ALA A 15 20.94 -14.34 -24.63
CA ALA A 15 19.48 -14.29 -24.53
C ALA A 15 18.97 -15.06 -23.30
N TYR A 16 19.52 -16.22 -22.99
CA TYR A 16 19.16 -17.02 -21.82
C TYR A 16 19.44 -16.28 -20.50
N PHE A 17 20.63 -15.67 -20.37
CA PHE A 17 20.97 -14.89 -19.17
C PHE A 17 20.12 -13.61 -19.06
N ASN A 18 19.79 -12.96 -20.18
CA ASN A 18 18.86 -11.82 -20.19
C ASN A 18 17.45 -12.24 -19.80
N ALA A 19 16.95 -13.35 -20.33
CA ALA A 19 15.64 -13.87 -19.97
C ALA A 19 15.57 -14.17 -18.47
N LYS A 20 16.61 -14.80 -17.92
CA LYS A 20 16.73 -15.09 -16.49
C LYS A 20 16.76 -13.82 -15.63
N SER A 21 17.52 -12.79 -16.01
CA SER A 21 17.59 -11.54 -15.24
C SER A 21 16.28 -10.75 -15.29
N ILE A 22 15.58 -10.77 -16.42
CA ILE A 22 14.23 -10.21 -16.58
C ILE A 22 13.22 -10.95 -15.69
N GLU A 23 13.29 -12.28 -15.66
CA GLU A 23 12.40 -13.11 -14.84
C GLU A 23 12.61 -12.85 -13.34
N GLU A 24 13.86 -12.74 -12.89
CA GLU A 24 14.20 -12.37 -11.51
C GLU A 24 13.70 -10.95 -11.14
N ARG A 25 13.82 -9.98 -12.07
CA ARG A 25 13.30 -8.63 -11.89
C ARG A 25 11.77 -8.62 -11.83
N LYS A 26 11.09 -9.40 -12.67
CA LYS A 26 9.64 -9.55 -12.69
C LYS A 26 9.14 -10.16 -11.38
N ALA A 27 9.78 -11.23 -10.90
CA ALA A 27 9.47 -11.85 -9.61
C ALA A 27 9.70 -10.89 -8.42
N ARG A 28 10.62 -9.94 -8.53
CA ARG A 28 10.82 -8.89 -7.53
C ARG A 28 9.67 -7.86 -7.55
N ILE A 29 9.30 -7.40 -8.74
CA ILE A 29 8.19 -6.45 -8.93
C ILE A 29 6.87 -7.07 -8.46
N ASP A 30 6.59 -8.33 -8.80
CA ASP A 30 5.38 -9.02 -8.40
C ASP A 30 5.26 -9.18 -6.88
N ARG A 31 6.38 -9.41 -6.18
CA ARG A 31 6.40 -9.45 -4.71
C ARG A 31 6.06 -8.09 -4.10
N VAL A 32 6.69 -7.02 -4.58
CA VAL A 32 6.40 -5.65 -4.13
C VAL A 32 4.95 -5.28 -4.42
N ASN A 33 4.45 -5.63 -5.60
CA ASN A 33 3.06 -5.37 -5.99
C ASN A 33 2.05 -6.13 -5.11
N LYS A 34 2.33 -7.40 -4.76
CA LYS A 34 1.53 -8.15 -3.78
C LYS A 34 1.54 -7.50 -2.39
N GLN A 35 2.68 -6.99 -1.95
CA GLN A 35 2.80 -6.28 -0.68
C GLN A 35 2.00 -4.97 -0.68
N LEU A 36 2.09 -4.18 -1.76
CA LEU A 36 1.26 -2.98 -1.95
C LEU A 36 -0.23 -3.31 -2.02
N LYS A 37 -0.61 -4.42 -2.65
CA LYS A 37 -2.01 -4.85 -2.72
C LYS A 37 -2.57 -5.24 -1.34
N HIS A 38 -1.77 -5.92 -0.52
CA HIS A 38 -2.12 -6.20 0.88
C HIS A 38 -2.21 -4.94 1.75
N LEU A 39 -1.48 -3.87 1.39
CA LEU A 39 -1.54 -2.58 2.05
C LEU A 39 -2.79 -1.76 1.66
N TYR A 40 -3.05 -1.61 0.36
CA TYR A 40 -4.12 -0.75 -0.13
C TYR A 40 -5.52 -1.36 0.02
N GLY A 41 -5.65 -2.69 0.01
CA GLY A 41 -6.94 -3.37 0.18
C GLY A 41 -7.66 -2.98 1.48
N PRO A 42 -7.05 -3.18 2.66
CA PRO A 42 -7.64 -2.85 3.95
C PRO A 42 -7.90 -1.35 4.16
N LEU A 43 -7.00 -0.49 3.66
CA LEU A 43 -7.18 0.96 3.75
C LEU A 43 -8.38 1.41 2.90
N LEU A 44 -8.44 0.95 1.65
CA LEU A 44 -9.54 1.27 0.74
C LEU A 44 -10.85 0.68 1.23
N SER A 45 -10.87 -0.54 1.79
CA SER A 45 -12.08 -1.13 2.35
C SER A 45 -12.58 -0.34 3.55
N SER A 46 -11.69 0.14 4.41
CA SER A 46 -12.05 0.95 5.59
C SER A 46 -12.64 2.30 5.17
N VAL A 47 -12.01 3.00 4.22
CA VAL A 47 -12.53 4.29 3.70
C VAL A 47 -13.86 4.09 2.97
N THR A 48 -13.97 3.04 2.15
CA THR A 48 -15.21 2.73 1.42
C THR A 48 -16.35 2.35 2.38
N ALA A 49 -16.05 1.58 3.42
CA ALA A 49 -17.02 1.21 4.46
C ALA A 49 -17.51 2.45 5.22
N SER A 50 -16.61 3.32 5.68
CA SER A 50 -16.98 4.58 6.36
C SER A 50 -17.83 5.48 5.46
N ARG A 51 -17.49 5.61 4.17
CA ARG A 51 -18.27 6.38 3.20
C ARG A 51 -19.66 5.80 2.99
N SER A 52 -19.77 4.47 2.86
CA SER A 52 -21.05 3.77 2.69
C SER A 52 -21.93 3.91 3.93
N ALA A 53 -21.36 3.75 5.13
CA ALA A 53 -22.06 3.94 6.40
C ALA A 53 -22.60 5.37 6.53
N PHE A 54 -21.78 6.39 6.25
CA PHE A 54 -22.23 7.78 6.28
C PHE A 54 -23.36 8.06 5.28
N HIS A 55 -23.27 7.52 4.06
CA HIS A 55 -24.33 7.67 3.07
C HIS A 55 -25.64 7.00 3.52
N ALA A 56 -25.55 5.81 4.13
CA ALA A 56 -26.71 5.11 4.68
C ALA A 56 -27.36 5.91 5.83
N MET A 57 -26.57 6.49 6.73
CA MET A 57 -27.04 7.37 7.80
C MET A 57 -27.83 8.56 7.24
N VAL A 58 -27.25 9.29 6.27
CA VAL A 58 -27.91 10.43 5.63
C VAL A 58 -29.19 9.98 4.94
N LYS A 59 -29.19 8.85 4.23
CA LYS A 59 -30.38 8.33 3.55
C LYS A 59 -31.51 7.97 4.52
N GLN A 60 -31.20 7.45 5.71
CA GLN A 60 -32.20 7.00 6.69
C GLN A 60 -32.72 8.12 7.60
N HIS A 61 -31.89 9.12 7.88
CA HIS A 61 -32.17 10.13 8.90
C HIS A 61 -32.22 11.57 8.35
N SER A 62 -32.00 11.78 7.05
CA SER A 62 -32.23 13.09 6.42
C SER A 62 -33.71 13.29 6.11
N PRO A 63 -34.29 14.46 6.42
CA PRO A 63 -35.66 14.81 6.04
C PRO A 63 -35.91 14.70 4.52
N ASP A 64 -34.90 15.05 3.70
CA ASP A 64 -35.01 15.11 2.24
C ASP A 64 -34.06 14.13 1.52
N GLY A 65 -33.35 13.28 2.26
CA GLY A 65 -32.30 12.40 1.71
C GLY A 65 -31.03 13.13 1.26
N ASN A 66 -31.00 14.48 1.30
CA ASN A 66 -29.85 15.29 0.97
C ASN A 66 -28.92 15.48 2.19
N LYS A 67 -27.60 15.43 1.96
CA LYS A 67 -26.56 15.67 2.97
C LYS A 67 -26.60 17.11 3.49
N GLU A 68 -26.81 18.08 2.61
CA GLU A 68 -26.79 19.51 2.96
C GLU A 68 -27.96 19.85 3.90
N ALA A 69 -29.15 19.34 3.58
CA ALA A 69 -30.34 19.47 4.42
C ALA A 69 -30.15 18.79 5.79
N PHE A 70 -29.56 17.59 5.82
CA PHE A 70 -29.23 16.90 7.06
C PHE A 70 -28.24 17.71 7.92
N GLN A 71 -27.20 18.26 7.32
CA GLN A 71 -26.21 19.05 8.03
C GLN A 71 -26.80 20.36 8.58
N ALA A 72 -27.68 21.02 7.81
CA ALA A 72 -28.43 22.19 8.26
C ALA A 72 -29.38 21.84 9.42
N ALA A 73 -30.08 20.71 9.37
CA ALA A 73 -30.98 20.25 10.44
C ALA A 73 -30.22 19.96 11.75
N VAL A 74 -29.06 19.29 11.66
CA VAL A 74 -28.20 19.02 12.81
C VAL A 74 -27.66 20.31 13.44
N GLN A 75 -27.31 21.31 12.63
CA GLN A 75 -26.82 22.60 13.13
C GLN A 75 -27.94 23.49 13.71
N ALA A 76 -29.12 23.47 13.08
CA ALA A 76 -30.26 24.28 13.51
C ALA A 76 -30.82 23.80 14.86
N ASN A 77 -30.76 22.49 15.13
CA ASN A 77 -31.30 21.94 16.37
C ASN A 77 -30.36 20.86 16.95
N PRO A 78 -29.41 21.24 17.84
CA PRO A 78 -28.43 20.31 18.41
C PRO A 78 -29.05 19.17 19.24
N ASP A 79 -30.26 19.35 19.75
CA ASP A 79 -31.03 18.32 20.46
C ASP A 79 -32.17 17.74 19.61
N GLY A 80 -32.16 18.00 18.30
CA GLY A 80 -33.07 17.39 17.34
C GLY A 80 -32.86 15.87 17.21
N PRO A 81 -33.87 15.14 16.70
CA PRO A 81 -33.75 13.71 16.42
C PRO A 81 -32.59 13.39 15.47
N GLU A 82 -32.34 14.23 14.46
CA GLU A 82 -31.26 14.09 13.47
C GLU A 82 -29.88 14.24 14.13
N ALA A 83 -29.73 15.20 15.04
CA ALA A 83 -28.48 15.44 15.77
C ALA A 83 -28.16 14.30 16.75
N ARG A 84 -29.20 13.71 17.39
CA ARG A 84 -29.02 12.50 18.22
C ARG A 84 -28.57 11.30 17.40
N MET A 85 -29.19 11.06 16.24
CA MET A 85 -28.81 9.97 15.35
C MET A 85 -27.41 10.18 14.78
N TYR A 86 -27.06 11.42 14.42
CA TYR A 86 -25.71 11.77 14.01
C TYR A 86 -24.67 11.42 15.08
N ARG A 87 -24.90 11.81 16.35
CA ARG A 87 -24.01 11.47 17.47
C ARG A 87 -23.88 9.96 17.64
N LEU A 88 -25.01 9.25 17.63
CA LEU A 88 -25.04 7.79 17.78
C LEU A 88 -24.21 7.10 16.68
N TRP A 89 -24.43 7.44 15.41
CA TRP A 89 -23.68 6.86 14.30
C TRP A 89 -22.21 7.26 14.31
N MET A 90 -21.89 8.48 14.74
CA MET A 90 -20.51 8.93 14.85
C MET A 90 -19.75 8.12 15.91
N THR A 91 -20.36 7.89 17.07
CA THR A 91 -19.76 7.14 18.18
C THR A 91 -19.75 5.62 17.96
N GLU A 92 -20.86 5.04 17.51
CA GLU A 92 -21.01 3.57 17.44
C GLU A 92 -20.50 2.97 16.13
N VAL A 93 -20.45 3.74 15.03
CA VAL A 93 -20.11 3.23 13.70
C VAL A 93 -18.84 3.86 13.16
N LEU A 94 -18.79 5.19 13.05
CA LEU A 94 -17.70 5.87 12.35
C LEU A 94 -16.41 5.94 13.17
N GLN A 95 -16.51 6.18 14.49
CA GLN A 95 -15.36 6.18 15.39
C GLN A 95 -14.60 4.84 15.39
N PRO A 96 -15.23 3.67 15.63
CA PRO A 96 -14.51 2.40 15.62
C PRO A 96 -13.98 2.02 14.23
N LEU A 97 -14.62 2.45 13.14
CA LEU A 97 -14.08 2.29 11.79
C LEU A 97 -12.82 3.14 11.57
N ASN A 98 -12.81 4.36 12.09
CA ASN A 98 -11.67 5.26 11.99
C ASN A 98 -10.50 4.81 12.88
N GLU A 99 -10.77 4.32 14.08
CA GLU A 99 -9.76 3.73 14.97
C GLU A 99 -9.11 2.50 14.33
N ARG A 100 -9.91 1.61 13.72
CA ARG A 100 -9.38 0.49 12.94
C ARG A 100 -8.54 0.99 11.77
N ALA A 101 -9.02 1.98 11.01
CA ALA A 101 -8.27 2.58 9.89
C ALA A 101 -6.92 3.17 10.35
N ALA A 102 -6.87 3.80 11.53
CA ALA A 102 -5.69 4.40 12.14
C ALA A 102 -4.68 3.38 12.71
N GLN A 103 -5.12 2.16 13.05
CA GLN A 103 -4.20 1.07 13.42
C GLN A 103 -3.40 0.50 12.23
N TYR A 104 -3.88 0.71 10.99
CA TYR A 104 -3.18 0.23 9.80
C TYR A 104 -1.89 1.00 9.46
N PRO A 105 -1.81 2.35 9.48
CA PRO A 105 -0.61 3.07 9.09
C PRO A 105 0.63 2.75 9.94
N ASP A 106 0.52 2.64 11.26
CA ASP A 106 1.72 2.48 12.11
C ASP A 106 2.44 1.15 11.90
N HIS A 107 1.70 0.02 11.89
CA HIS A 107 2.34 -1.27 11.67
C HIS A 107 2.81 -1.45 10.22
N LEU A 108 2.13 -0.83 9.25
CA LEU A 108 2.49 -0.94 7.83
C LEU A 108 3.70 -0.09 7.45
N VAL A 109 3.82 1.11 8.02
CA VAL A 109 5.02 1.96 7.86
C VAL A 109 6.24 1.26 8.47
N ASP A 110 6.08 0.62 9.63
CA ASP A 110 7.15 -0.16 10.26
C ASP A 110 7.58 -1.38 9.44
N ILE A 111 6.61 -2.13 8.89
CA ILE A 111 6.90 -3.28 8.03
C ILE A 111 7.57 -2.83 6.73
N LEU A 112 7.08 -1.76 6.10
CA LEU A 112 7.68 -1.18 4.89
C LEU A 112 9.11 -0.69 5.16
N GLY A 113 9.34 0.02 6.27
CA GLY A 113 10.67 0.46 6.67
C GLY A 113 11.65 -0.69 6.90
N LYS A 114 11.18 -1.79 7.55
CA LYS A 114 11.97 -3.01 7.77
C LYS A 114 12.31 -3.74 6.47
N GLU A 115 11.37 -3.84 5.53
CA GLU A 115 11.60 -4.48 4.23
C GLU A 115 12.50 -3.64 3.33
N PHE A 116 12.28 -2.32 3.25
CA PHE A 116 13.18 -1.40 2.53
C PHE A 116 14.61 -1.49 3.06
N SER A 117 14.79 -1.53 4.38
CA SER A 117 16.10 -1.69 5.01
C SER A 117 16.75 -3.04 4.68
N ARG A 118 15.97 -4.12 4.62
CA ARG A 118 16.45 -5.45 4.19
C ARG A 118 16.84 -5.48 2.72
N VAL A 119 16.06 -4.86 1.84
CA VAL A 119 16.38 -4.74 0.41
C VAL A 119 17.65 -3.91 0.21
N LYS A 120 17.79 -2.79 0.93
CA LYS A 120 18.99 -1.93 0.86
C LYS A 120 20.23 -2.65 1.38
N LYS A 121 20.14 -3.40 2.50
CA LYS A 121 21.23 -4.26 2.98
C LYS A 121 21.64 -5.32 1.96
N ARG A 122 20.68 -6.01 1.34
CA ARG A 122 20.97 -7.00 0.29
C ARG A 122 21.62 -6.38 -0.94
N GLN A 123 21.20 -5.18 -1.33
CA GLN A 123 21.84 -4.44 -2.42
C GLN A 123 23.27 -4.03 -2.06
N ALA A 124 23.52 -3.54 -0.84
CA ALA A 124 24.87 -3.21 -0.37
C ALA A 124 25.79 -4.44 -0.31
N THR A 125 25.27 -5.60 0.11
CA THR A 125 26.01 -6.88 0.08
C THR A 125 26.33 -7.34 -1.34
N LEU A 126 25.39 -7.17 -2.29
CA LEU A 126 25.59 -7.53 -3.70
C LEU A 126 26.51 -6.55 -4.44
N LEU A 127 26.58 -5.29 -3.99
CA LEU A 127 27.44 -4.24 -4.55
C LEU A 127 28.84 -4.19 -3.91
N GLY A 128 29.16 -5.08 -2.97
CA GLY A 128 30.54 -5.29 -2.52
C GLY A 128 31.11 -4.18 -1.63
N GLU A 129 30.32 -3.55 -0.77
CA GLU A 129 30.83 -2.65 0.31
C GLU A 129 31.57 -3.40 1.44
N GLY A 130 32.11 -4.59 1.16
CA GLY A 130 33.14 -5.25 1.97
C GLY A 130 34.55 -5.14 1.38
N SER A 131 34.72 -4.52 0.20
CA SER A 131 35.98 -4.56 -0.57
C SER A 131 36.87 -3.32 -0.43
N VAL A 132 36.48 -2.28 0.30
CA VAL A 132 37.28 -1.04 0.34
C VAL A 132 38.42 -1.10 1.37
N THR A 133 38.36 -2.01 2.34
CA THR A 133 39.43 -2.16 3.35
C THR A 133 40.59 -3.06 2.88
N GLY A 134 40.41 -3.87 1.83
CA GLY A 134 41.44 -4.78 1.33
C GLY A 134 42.37 -4.22 0.24
N LEU A 135 42.00 -3.11 -0.42
CA LEU A 135 42.75 -2.60 -1.57
C LEU A 135 43.82 -1.55 -1.22
N ARG A 136 43.93 -1.13 0.05
CA ARG A 136 44.96 -0.18 0.52
C ARG A 136 46.19 -0.83 1.17
N ALA A 137 46.31 -2.16 1.12
CA ALA A 137 47.47 -2.89 1.64
C ALA A 137 48.41 -3.45 0.55
N ARG A 138 48.24 -3.03 -0.71
CA ARG A 138 49.08 -3.45 -1.85
C ARG A 138 49.40 -2.32 -2.85
N LEU A 139 49.58 -1.12 -2.34
CA LEU A 139 50.35 -0.04 -2.97
C LEU A 139 51.15 0.65 -1.86
#